data_AF-A0A964FMM2-F1
#
_entry.id   AF-A0A964FMM2-F1
#
_cell.length_a   1.000
_cell.length_b   1.000
_cell.length_c   1.000
_cell.angle_alpha   90.00
_cell.angle_beta   90.00
_cell.angle_gamma   90.00
#
_symmetry.space_group_name_H-M   'P 1'
#
loop_
_entity.id
_entity.type
_entity.pdbx_description
1 polymer ?
#
loop_
_entity_poly.entity_id
_entity_poly.type
_entity_poly.pdbx_seq_one_letter_code
_entity_poly.pdbx_strand_id
1 'polypeptide(L)'
;MVSKSPEALPYKGFRSKKTSIKGNNVQINIIPIDLAVAYWIKEAITGNATAARLLGACAAESIERRADSAFGVQRAEEERQEFMRIRLEGKRIRRRLTDAIKSYIERHPELSENNRKWLTSTRVSGLLW
;
A
#
# COMPACT_ATOMS: atom_id res chain seq x y z
N MET A 1 4.85 5.34 -31.43
CA MET A 1 5.80 5.71 -30.35
C MET A 1 6.38 4.43 -29.77
N VAL A 2 7.68 4.21 -29.92
CA VAL A 2 8.38 3.04 -29.39
C VAL A 2 8.31 3.14 -27.86
N SER A 3 7.69 2.18 -27.20
CA SER A 3 7.72 2.10 -25.74
C SER A 3 9.19 1.92 -25.36
N LYS A 4 9.80 2.97 -24.82
CA LYS A 4 11.05 2.85 -24.09
C LYS A 4 10.72 1.91 -22.94
N SER A 5 11.10 0.65 -23.09
CA SER A 5 11.10 -0.32 -22.00
C SER A 5 11.73 0.39 -20.80
N PRO A 6 11.10 0.38 -19.62
CA PRO A 6 11.63 1.09 -18.47
C PRO A 6 13.11 0.72 -18.33
N GLU A 7 13.95 1.72 -18.14
CA GLU A 7 15.40 1.63 -18.06
C GLU A 7 15.87 0.31 -17.46
N ALA A 8 16.94 -0.24 -18.06
CA ALA A 8 17.57 -1.48 -17.65
C ALA A 8 17.66 -1.53 -16.12
N LEU A 9 16.77 -2.32 -15.50
CA LEU A 9 16.80 -2.56 -14.07
C LEU A 9 18.24 -2.96 -13.72
N PRO A 10 18.81 -2.51 -12.58
CA PRO A 10 20.22 -2.76 -12.19
C PRO A 10 20.65 -4.24 -12.13
N TYR A 11 19.74 -5.16 -12.45
CA TYR A 11 19.80 -6.58 -12.20
C TYR A 11 19.45 -7.40 -13.46
N LYS A 12 19.56 -6.82 -14.66
CA LYS A 12 19.38 -7.54 -15.93
C LYS A 12 20.30 -8.77 -15.94
N GLY A 13 19.72 -9.97 -15.83
CA GLY A 13 20.46 -11.24 -15.74
C GLY A 13 20.63 -11.83 -14.34
N PHE A 14 20.02 -11.25 -13.30
CA PHE A 14 20.05 -11.80 -11.95
C PHE A 14 19.48 -13.24 -11.92
N ARG A 15 20.25 -14.16 -11.33
CA ARG A 15 19.80 -15.52 -10.99
C ARG A 15 19.77 -15.66 -9.49
N SER A 16 18.59 -15.97 -8.95
CA SER A 16 18.44 -16.19 -7.51
C SER A 16 19.22 -17.41 -7.06
N LYS A 17 20.02 -17.26 -6.01
CA LYS A 17 20.62 -18.38 -5.31
C LYS A 17 19.54 -19.11 -4.50
N LYS A 18 19.46 -20.42 -4.65
CA LYS A 18 18.59 -21.26 -3.83
C LYS A 18 19.31 -21.68 -2.56
N THR A 19 18.64 -21.59 -1.42
CA THR A 19 19.13 -22.14 -0.15
C THR A 19 18.09 -23.04 0.48
N SER A 20 18.54 -24.11 1.13
CA SER A 20 17.67 -24.99 1.92
C SER A 20 17.45 -24.39 3.30
N ILE A 21 16.21 -24.44 3.78
CA ILE A 21 15.88 -24.05 5.16
C ILE A 21 16.23 -25.22 6.09
N LYS A 22 16.89 -24.96 7.22
CA LYS A 22 17.12 -26.00 8.24
C LYS A 22 15.79 -26.52 8.78
N GLY A 23 15.57 -27.82 8.69
CA GLY A 23 14.36 -28.49 9.20
C GLY A 23 13.21 -28.60 8.20
N ASN A 24 13.37 -28.13 6.97
CA ASN A 24 12.37 -28.29 5.92
C ASN A 24 13.04 -28.52 4.57
N ASN A 25 12.64 -29.54 3.80
CA ASN A 25 13.20 -29.85 2.47
C ASN A 25 12.80 -28.83 1.38
N VAL A 26 12.38 -27.63 1.78
CA VAL A 26 11.95 -26.55 0.90
C VAL A 26 13.15 -25.66 0.58
N GLN A 27 13.35 -25.41 -0.71
CA GLN A 27 14.34 -24.45 -1.20
C GLN A 27 13.70 -23.08 -1.37
N ILE A 28 14.35 -22.04 -0.84
CA ILE A 28 13.93 -20.64 -1.02
C ILE A 28 14.90 -19.89 -1.92
N ASN A 29 14.37 -18.96 -2.70
CA ASN A 29 15.15 -18.04 -3.51
C ASN A 29 15.60 -16.87 -2.63
N ILE A 30 16.90 -16.62 -2.59
CA ILE A 30 17.46 -15.42 -1.98
C ILE A 30 17.39 -14.29 -3.00
N ILE A 31 16.67 -13.22 -2.65
CA ILE A 31 16.46 -12.05 -3.50
C ILE A 31 16.99 -10.81 -2.74
N PRO A 32 17.90 -10.03 -3.32
CA PRO A 32 18.31 -8.74 -2.77
C PRO A 32 17.11 -7.81 -2.58
N ILE A 33 17.10 -7.05 -1.48
CA ILE A 33 15.97 -6.19 -1.14
C ILE A 33 15.69 -5.15 -2.23
N ASP A 34 16.71 -4.59 -2.86
CA ASP A 34 16.56 -3.60 -3.93
C ASP A 34 15.86 -4.17 -5.17
N LEU A 35 16.07 -5.47 -5.44
CA LEU A 35 15.40 -6.18 -6.53
C LEU A 35 13.93 -6.46 -6.19
N ALA A 36 13.65 -6.82 -4.93
CA ALA A 36 12.28 -6.98 -4.45
C ALA A 36 11.52 -5.66 -4.51
N VAL A 37 12.13 -4.55 -4.09
CA VAL A 37 11.54 -3.20 -4.17
C VAL A 37 11.25 -2.82 -5.62
N ALA A 38 12.21 -3.01 -6.53
CA ALA A 38 12.03 -2.73 -7.95
C ALA A 38 10.90 -3.56 -8.58
N TYR A 39 10.79 -4.85 -8.19
CA TYR A 39 9.68 -5.71 -8.60
C TYR A 39 8.33 -5.13 -8.15
N TRP A 40 8.20 -4.78 -6.86
CA TRP A 40 6.95 -4.23 -6.35
C TRP A 40 6.58 -2.88 -6.97
N ILE A 41 7.57 -2.03 -7.27
CA ILE A 41 7.36 -0.76 -7.98
C ILE A 41 6.84 -1.03 -9.39
N LYS A 42 7.47 -1.95 -10.11
CA LYS A 42 7.00 -2.37 -11.43
C LYS A 42 5.55 -2.87 -11.37
N GLU A 43 5.23 -3.75 -10.44
CA GLU A 43 3.86 -4.27 -10.26
C GLU A 43 2.85 -3.16 -9.94
N ALA A 44 3.23 -2.18 -9.12
CA ALA A 44 2.38 -1.03 -8.84
C ALA A 44 2.13 -0.18 -10.10
N ILE A 45 3.17 0.07 -10.91
CA ILE A 45 3.08 0.83 -12.17
C ILE A 45 2.21 0.10 -13.20
N THR A 46 2.26 -1.24 -13.24
CA THR A 46 1.39 -2.04 -14.13
C THR A 46 -0.05 -2.15 -13.66
N GLY A 47 -0.43 -1.46 -12.58
CA GLY A 47 -1.81 -1.36 -12.11
C GLY A 47 -2.18 -2.36 -11.00
N ASN A 48 -1.23 -3.10 -10.43
CA ASN A 48 -1.49 -3.98 -9.30
C ASN A 48 -1.78 -3.16 -8.04
N ALA A 49 -3.07 -3.02 -7.72
CA ALA A 49 -3.54 -2.25 -6.57
C ALA A 49 -3.02 -2.78 -5.23
N THR A 50 -2.69 -4.07 -5.13
CA THR A 50 -2.11 -4.65 -3.90
C THR A 50 -0.66 -4.24 -3.73
N ALA A 51 0.13 -4.29 -4.81
CA ALA A 51 1.52 -3.82 -4.80
C ALA A 51 1.62 -2.33 -4.45
N ALA A 52 0.77 -1.49 -5.06
CA ALA A 52 0.72 -0.06 -4.77
C ALA A 52 0.38 0.22 -3.28
N ARG A 53 -0.58 -0.52 -2.73
CA ARG A 53 -0.94 -0.40 -1.30
C ARG A 53 0.18 -0.85 -0.37
N LEU A 54 0.89 -1.93 -0.73
CA LEU A 54 2.02 -2.44 0.04
C LEU A 54 3.14 -1.39 0.09
N LEU A 55 3.56 -0.87 -1.06
CA LEU A 55 4.58 0.18 -1.13
C LEU A 55 4.19 1.43 -0.34
N GLY A 56 2.93 1.88 -0.47
CA GLY A 56 2.42 3.01 0.31
C GLY A 56 2.45 2.76 1.82
N ALA A 57 2.19 1.54 2.27
CA ALA A 57 2.28 1.18 3.69
C ALA A 57 3.74 1.22 4.18
N CYS A 58 4.67 0.61 3.45
CA CYS A 58 6.10 0.65 3.78
C CYS A 58 6.66 2.08 3.78
N ALA A 59 6.24 2.91 2.84
CA ALA A 59 6.63 4.32 2.79
C ALA A 59 6.12 5.10 4.00
N ALA A 60 4.84 4.92 4.37
CA ALA A 60 4.25 5.58 5.55
C ALA A 60 5.00 5.20 6.84
N GLU A 61 5.29 3.91 7.04
CA GLU A 61 6.06 3.45 8.20
C GLU A 61 7.47 4.07 8.23
N SER A 62 8.17 4.06 7.08
CA SER A 62 9.51 4.62 6.96
C SER A 62 9.54 6.12 7.28
N ILE A 63 8.53 6.87 6.81
CA ILE A 63 8.37 8.29 7.08
C ILE A 63 8.11 8.53 8.57
N GLU A 64 7.22 7.77 9.20
CA GLU A 64 6.92 7.88 10.63
C GLU A 64 8.16 7.62 11.49
N ARG A 65 8.94 6.58 11.16
CA ARG A 65 10.20 6.30 11.84
C ARG A 65 11.22 7.44 11.72
N ARG A 66 11.34 8.01 10.52
CA ARG A 66 12.24 9.15 10.27
C ARG A 66 11.75 10.42 10.98
N ALA A 67 10.44 10.65 11.01
CA ALA A 67 9.83 11.76 11.73
C ALA A 67 10.04 11.62 13.24
N ASP A 68 9.79 10.43 13.80
CA ASP A 68 10.03 10.15 15.22
C ASP A 68 11.48 10.45 15.61
N SER A 69 12.43 10.00 14.79
CA SER A 69 13.85 10.31 14.98
C SER A 69 14.15 11.82 14.88
N ALA A 70 13.53 12.53 13.95
CA ALA A 70 13.73 13.97 13.76
C ALA A 70 13.14 14.82 14.89
N PHE A 71 12.03 14.37 15.49
CA PHE A 71 11.33 15.04 16.58
C PHE A 71 11.69 14.49 17.98
N GLY A 72 12.65 13.57 18.07
CA GLY A 72 13.11 12.99 19.34
C GLY A 72 12.05 12.13 20.04
N VAL A 73 11.06 11.62 19.31
CA VAL A 73 10.01 10.76 19.86
C VAL A 73 10.55 9.32 19.93
N GLN A 74 10.69 8.78 21.14
CA GLN A 74 10.98 7.37 21.33
C GLN A 74 9.66 6.60 21.45
N ARG A 75 9.44 5.66 20.53
CA ARG A 75 8.34 4.70 20.59
C ARG A 75 8.89 3.29 20.56
N ALA A 76 8.36 2.42 21.40
CA ALA A 76 8.68 1.00 21.37
C ALA A 76 8.12 0.36 20.09
N GLU A 77 8.67 -0.79 19.68
CA GLU A 77 8.21 -1.49 18.48
C GLU A 77 6.76 -1.98 18.65
N GLU A 78 6.39 -2.39 19.86
CA GLU A 78 5.05 -2.82 20.22
C GLU A 78 4.03 -1.68 20.05
N GLU A 79 4.39 -0.46 20.45
CA GLU A 79 3.56 0.74 20.26
C GLU A 79 3.38 1.04 18.76
N ARG A 80 4.43 0.88 17.95
CA ARG A 80 4.35 1.06 16.49
C ARG A 80 3.40 0.06 15.86
N GLN A 81 3.47 -1.21 16.26
CA GLN A 81 2.55 -2.24 15.79
C GLN A 81 1.10 -1.95 16.18
N GLU A 82 0.88 -1.46 17.40
CA GLU A 82 -0.44 -1.06 17.87
C GLU A 82 -1.02 0.10 17.05
N PHE A 83 -0.24 1.16 16.83
CA PHE A 83 -0.68 2.27 15.99
C PHE A 83 -0.97 1.84 14.55
N MET A 84 -0.15 0.93 14.00
CA MET A 84 -0.39 0.37 12.68
C MET A 84 -1.71 -0.41 12.63
N ARG A 85 -1.99 -1.22 13.66
CA ARG A 85 -3.25 -1.97 13.80
C ARG A 85 -4.45 -1.03 13.84
N ILE A 86 -4.43 -0.02 14.72
CA ILE A 86 -5.49 1.00 14.86
C ILE A 86 -5.73 1.70 13.52
N ARG A 87 -4.67 2.08 12.81
CA ARG A 87 -4.78 2.75 11.51
C ARG A 87 -5.43 1.86 10.45
N LEU A 88 -5.05 0.59 10.39
CA LEU A 88 -5.63 -0.37 9.45
C LEU A 88 -7.11 -0.63 9.75
N GLU A 89 -7.46 -0.76 11.02
CA GLU A 89 -8.84 -0.91 11.47
C GLU A 89 -9.69 0.31 11.10
N GLY A 90 -9.21 1.53 11.38
CA GLY A 90 -9.90 2.76 10.97
C GLY A 90 -10.11 2.89 9.46
N LYS A 91 -9.17 2.37 8.64
CA LYS A 91 -9.36 2.28 7.17
C LYS A 91 -10.44 1.27 6.79
N ARG A 92 -10.51 0.12 7.47
CA ARG A 92 -11.55 -0.91 7.23
C ARG A 92 -12.94 -0.40 7.62
N ILE A 93 -13.07 0.22 8.80
CA ILE A 93 -14.33 0.78 9.30
C ILE A 93 -14.87 1.83 8.32
N ARG A 94 -14.03 2.77 7.87
CA ARG A 94 -14.45 3.79 6.88
C ARG A 94 -14.98 3.18 5.59
N ARG A 95 -14.32 2.14 5.07
CA ARG A 95 -14.80 1.43 3.86
C ARG A 95 -16.15 0.77 4.12
N ARG A 96 -16.28 0.03 5.22
CA ARG A 96 -17.53 -0.62 5.62
C ARG A 96 -18.69 0.36 5.73
N LEU A 97 -18.48 1.51 6.38
CA LEU A 97 -19.51 2.55 6.52
C LEU A 97 -19.86 3.18 5.15
N THR A 98 -18.85 3.45 4.31
CA THR A 98 -19.08 3.97 2.96
C THR A 98 -19.92 3.01 2.13
N ASP A 99 -19.62 1.72 2.17
CA ASP A 99 -20.34 0.69 1.42
C ASP A 99 -21.76 0.51 1.96
N ALA A 100 -21.96 0.57 3.28
CA ALA A 100 -23.28 0.54 3.90
C ALA A 100 -24.15 1.74 3.50
N ILE A 101 -23.57 2.96 3.48
CA ILE A 101 -24.27 4.18 3.03
C ILE A 101 -24.69 4.05 1.56
N LYS A 102 -23.80 3.57 0.69
CA LYS A 102 -24.13 3.33 -0.73
C LYS A 102 -25.29 2.35 -0.88
N SER A 103 -25.20 1.20 -0.21
CA SER A 103 -26.25 0.18 -0.23
C SER A 103 -27.59 0.68 0.31
N TYR A 104 -27.58 1.58 1.28
CA TYR A 104 -28.79 2.22 1.79
C TYR A 104 -29.40 3.15 0.73
N ILE A 105 -28.61 4.04 0.14
CA ILE A 105 -29.08 4.98 -0.90
C ILE A 105 -29.62 4.23 -2.14
N GLU A 106 -28.98 3.13 -2.54
CA GLU A 106 -29.46 2.29 -3.65
C GLU A 106 -30.84 1.69 -3.39
N ARG A 107 -31.16 1.38 -2.13
CA ARG A 107 -32.48 0.86 -1.72
C ARG A 107 -33.53 1.94 -1.47
N HIS A 108 -33.11 3.20 -1.45
CA HIS A 108 -33.94 4.36 -1.16
C HIS A 108 -33.81 5.40 -2.30
N PRO A 109 -34.31 5.08 -3.52
CA PRO A 109 -34.18 5.95 -4.70
C PRO A 109 -34.85 7.32 -4.54
N GLU A 110 -35.83 7.44 -3.62
CA GLU A 110 -36.46 8.69 -3.21
C GLU A 110 -35.48 9.72 -2.62
N LEU A 111 -34.30 9.28 -2.18
CA LEU A 111 -33.28 10.14 -1.58
C LEU A 111 -32.36 10.84 -2.61
N SER A 112 -32.63 10.79 -3.93
CA SER A 112 -31.69 11.23 -4.97
C SER A 112 -32.28 12.24 -5.98
N GLU A 113 -31.81 13.50 -5.97
CA GLU A 113 -30.88 13.93 -7.03
C GLU A 113 -29.62 14.67 -6.51
N ASN A 114 -29.72 15.35 -5.36
CA ASN A 114 -28.66 16.23 -4.84
C ASN A 114 -27.52 15.48 -4.10
N ASN A 115 -27.78 14.26 -3.61
CA ASN A 115 -26.86 13.49 -2.77
C ASN A 115 -25.79 12.70 -3.53
N ARG A 116 -25.95 12.49 -4.86
CA ARG A 116 -24.93 11.81 -5.69
C ARG A 116 -23.61 12.60 -5.76
N LYS A 117 -23.66 13.92 -5.56
CA LYS A 117 -22.51 14.84 -5.67
C LYS A 117 -21.46 14.65 -4.57
N TRP A 118 -21.89 14.35 -3.33
CA TRP A 118 -21.00 14.22 -2.17
C TRP A 118 -20.21 12.90 -2.16
N LEU A 119 -20.76 11.84 -2.78
CA LEU A 119 -20.11 10.53 -2.87
C LEU A 119 -19.00 10.46 -3.93
N THR A 120 -19.07 11.30 -4.97
CA THR A 120 -18.05 11.36 -6.03
C THR A 120 -16.91 12.34 -5.73
N SER A 121 -17.08 13.24 -4.76
CA SER A 121 -16.11 14.30 -4.46
C SER A 121 -14.86 13.82 -3.70
N THR A 122 -14.92 12.67 -3.01
CA THR A 122 -13.81 12.20 -2.15
C THR A 122 -12.61 11.63 -2.94
N ARG A 123 -12.64 11.64 -4.28
CA ARG A 123 -11.50 11.21 -5.12
C ARG A 123 -10.49 12.31 -5.45
N VAL A 124 -10.71 13.59 -5.09
CA VAL A 124 -9.84 14.69 -5.54
C VAL A 124 -9.23 15.54 -4.41
N SER A 125 -9.61 15.36 -3.14
CA SER A 125 -9.07 16.18 -2.04
C SER A 125 -7.78 15.58 -1.44
N GLY A 126 -6.78 15.37 -2.28
CA GLY A 126 -5.51 14.78 -1.87
C GLY A 126 -4.35 15.25 -2.73
N LEU A 127 -4.22 16.57 -2.93
CA LEU A 127 -3.01 17.29 -3.36
C LEU A 127 -3.40 18.74 -3.67
N LEU A 128 -3.34 19.61 -2.67
CA LEU A 128 -3.10 21.05 -2.78
C LEU A 128 -2.77 21.50 -1.36
N TRP A 129 -1.49 21.45 -1.01
CA TRP A 129 -0.61 22.54 -0.54
C TRP A 129 0.78 21.92 -0.34
#